data_AF-A0A6M1MF28-F1
#
_entry.id   AF-A0A6M1MF28-F1
#
_cell.length_a   1.000
_cell.length_b   1.000
_cell.length_c   1.000
_cell.angle_alpha   90.00
_cell.angle_beta   90.00
_cell.angle_gamma   90.00
#
_symmetry.space_group_name_H-M   'P 1'
#
loop_
_entity.id
_entity.type
_entity.pdbx_description
1 polymer ?
#
loop_
_entity_poly.entity_id
_entity_poly.type
_entity_poly.pdbx_seq_one_letter_code
_entity_poly.pdbx_strand_id
1 'polypeptide(L)'
;MSPERERLKQMAALVFDTRSQALRRANEAREALLRQLADLEAAPAGEGLLWPAAEQARFGYEQWAAGRRAGINRQLAAQTALCLQAAEETRVAFGRVRVLERLPAGRKGK
;
A
#
# COMPACT_ATOMS: atom_id res chain seq x y z
N MET A 1 15.50 -33.36 12.71
CA MET A 1 15.25 -31.97 13.13
C MET A 1 14.45 -32.00 14.42
N SER A 2 14.71 -31.14 15.40
CA SER A 2 13.88 -31.10 16.62
C SER A 2 12.47 -30.60 16.29
N PRO A 3 11.41 -31.19 16.87
CA PRO A 3 10.01 -30.81 16.59
C PRO A 3 9.72 -29.34 16.93
N GLU A 4 10.38 -28.79 17.95
CA GLU A 4 10.30 -27.37 18.31
C GLU A 4 10.79 -26.45 17.18
N ARG A 5 11.88 -26.82 16.51
CA ARG A 5 12.42 -26.02 15.40
C ARG A 5 11.48 -26.00 14.20
N GLU A 6 10.85 -27.14 13.90
CA GLU A 6 9.88 -27.22 12.82
C GLU A 6 8.65 -26.36 13.11
N ARG A 7 8.17 -26.37 14.36
CA ARG A 7 7.10 -25.47 14.81
C ARG A 7 7.48 -24.00 14.66
N LEU A 8 8.70 -23.61 15.04
CA LEU A 8 9.17 -22.23 14.86
C LEU A 8 9.24 -21.81 13.39
N LYS A 9 9.66 -22.71 12.48
CA LYS A 9 9.65 -22.45 11.03
C LYS A 9 8.23 -22.23 10.52
N GLN A 10 7.29 -23.07 10.92
CA GLN A 10 5.89 -22.96 10.53
C GLN A 10 5.28 -21.63 11.01
N MET A 11 5.53 -21.26 12.27
CA MET A 11 5.05 -19.99 12.82
C MET A 11 5.66 -18.79 12.09
N ALA A 12 6.97 -18.81 11.80
CA ALA A 12 7.62 -17.74 11.07
C ALA A 12 7.08 -17.59 9.64
N ALA A 13 6.80 -18.70 8.95
CA ALA A 13 6.17 -18.69 7.63
C ALA A 13 4.76 -18.08 7.68
N LEU A 14 3.94 -18.45 8.67
CA LEU A 14 2.61 -17.89 8.88
C LEU A 14 2.64 -16.37 9.13
N VAL A 15 3.57 -15.91 9.97
CA VAL A 15 3.78 -14.47 10.22
C VAL A 15 4.20 -13.76 8.93
N PHE A 16 5.13 -14.33 8.16
CA PHE A 16 5.58 -13.74 6.91
C PHE A 16 4.45 -13.62 5.88
N ASP A 17 3.62 -14.66 5.74
CA ASP A 17 2.46 -14.63 4.85
C ASP A 17 1.47 -13.54 5.27
N THR A 18 1.14 -13.49 6.57
CA THR A 18 0.23 -12.47 7.13
C THR A 18 0.73 -11.04 6.86
N ARG A 19 2.03 -10.78 7.05
CA ARG A 19 2.61 -9.45 6.79
C ARG A 19 2.64 -9.12 5.30
N SER A 20 2.92 -10.10 4.45
CA SER A 20 2.85 -9.94 2.99
C SER A 20 1.44 -9.59 2.51
N GLN A 21 0.41 -10.21 3.07
CA GLN A 21 -0.98 -9.87 2.79
C GLN A 21 -1.34 -8.45 3.29
N ALA A 22 -0.82 -8.02 4.44
CA ALA A 22 -1.02 -6.66 4.92
C ALA A 22 -0.36 -5.63 3.99
N LEU A 23 0.87 -5.88 3.53
CA LEU A 23 1.55 -5.04 2.54
C LEU A 23 0.79 -4.97 1.22
N ARG A 24 0.26 -6.10 0.73
CA ARG A 24 -0.56 -6.12 -0.49
C ARG A 24 -1.78 -5.23 -0.34
N ARG A 25 -2.56 -5.40 0.74
CA ARG A 25 -3.74 -4.57 1.02
C ARG A 25 -3.41 -3.08 1.13
N ALA A 26 -2.29 -2.74 1.78
CA ALA A 26 -1.83 -1.36 1.89
C ALA A 26 -1.52 -0.75 0.52
N ASN A 27 -0.86 -1.51 -0.38
CA ASN A 27 -0.60 -1.07 -1.74
C ASN A 27 -1.87 -0.95 -2.58
N GLU A 28 -2.80 -1.91 -2.49
CA GLU A 28 -4.09 -1.85 -3.19
C GLU A 28 -4.90 -0.60 -2.81
N ALA A 29 -4.93 -0.25 -1.52
CA ALA A 29 -5.55 0.99 -1.05
C ALA A 29 -4.86 2.23 -1.62
N ARG A 30 -3.52 2.24 -1.68
CA ARG A 30 -2.75 3.33 -2.30
C ARG A 30 -3.08 3.48 -3.79
N GLU A 31 -3.12 2.38 -4.53
CA GLU A 31 -3.45 2.37 -5.96
C GLU A 31 -4.91 2.79 -6.22
N ALA A 32 -5.84 2.48 -5.31
CA ALA A 32 -7.20 3.01 -5.40
C ALA A 32 -7.24 4.54 -5.28
N LEU A 33 -6.46 5.13 -4.37
CA LEU A 33 -6.36 6.59 -4.23
C LEU A 33 -5.70 7.25 -5.44
N LEU A 34 -4.67 6.63 -6.01
CA LEU A 34 -4.03 7.13 -7.23
C LEU A 34 -4.98 7.13 -8.43
N ARG A 35 -5.81 6.09 -8.57
CA ARG A 35 -6.86 6.05 -9.61
C ARG A 35 -7.88 7.17 -9.43
N GLN A 36 -8.36 7.39 -8.20
CA GLN A 36 -9.27 8.50 -7.91
C GLN A 36 -8.66 9.87 -8.25
N LEU A 37 -7.35 10.04 -8.04
CA LEU A 37 -6.66 11.26 -8.41
C LEU A 37 -6.59 11.44 -9.93
N ALA A 38 -6.28 10.36 -10.67
CA ALA A 38 -6.25 10.37 -12.13
C ALA A 38 -7.64 10.66 -12.73
N ASP A 39 -8.71 10.13 -12.13
CA ASP A 39 -10.09 10.39 -12.56
C ASP A 39 -10.45 11.88 -12.45
N LEU A 40 -9.90 12.61 -11.46
CA LEU A 40 -10.11 14.05 -11.32
C LEU A 40 -9.34 14.88 -12.35
N GLU A 41 -8.24 14.34 -12.89
CA GLU A 41 -7.44 15.02 -13.92
C GLU A 41 -8.03 14.86 -15.32
N ALA A 42 -8.86 13.83 -15.54
CA ALA A 42 -9.61 13.61 -16.77
C ALA A 42 -10.83 14.55 -16.90
N ALA A 43 -10.61 15.85 -16.75
CA ALA A 43 -11.66 16.88 -16.67
C ALA A 43 -12.75 16.72 -17.76
N PRO A 44 -14.04 16.97 -17.42
CA PRO A 44 -15.10 16.89 -18.40
C PRO A 44 -14.89 17.96 -19.48
N ALA A 45 -14.89 17.56 -20.74
CA ALA A 45 -14.87 18.49 -21.85
C ALA A 45 -16.14 19.36 -21.78
N GLY A 46 -15.99 20.69 -21.86
CA GLY A 46 -17.11 21.64 -21.94
C GLY A 46 -17.86 21.57 -23.27
N GLU A 47 -17.99 20.37 -23.84
CA GLU A 47 -18.61 20.11 -25.13
C GLU A 47 -20.07 20.56 -25.12
N GLY A 48 -20.44 21.36 -26.12
CA GLY A 48 -21.81 21.85 -26.29
C GLY A 48 -22.16 23.12 -25.51
N LEU A 49 -21.27 23.64 -24.66
CA LEU A 49 -21.48 24.94 -24.00
C LEU A 49 -20.95 26.08 -24.86
N LEU A 50 -21.76 27.12 -25.04
CA LEU A 50 -21.31 28.37 -25.63
C LEU A 50 -20.37 29.10 -24.64
N TRP A 51 -19.42 29.85 -25.18
CA TRP A 51 -18.75 30.89 -24.43
C TRP A 51 -19.78 31.92 -23.94
N PRO A 52 -19.79 32.42 -22.68
CA PRO A 52 -18.85 32.25 -21.56
C PRO A 52 -19.22 31.14 -20.54
N ALA A 53 -20.34 30.44 -20.73
CA ALA A 53 -20.82 29.41 -19.82
C ALA A 53 -19.82 28.25 -19.66
N ALA A 54 -19.09 27.90 -20.73
CA ALA A 54 -18.03 26.91 -20.71
C ALA A 54 -16.90 27.25 -19.70
N GLU A 55 -16.48 28.51 -19.61
CA GLU A 55 -15.43 28.92 -18.65
C GLU A 55 -15.91 28.92 -17.22
N GLN A 56 -17.16 29.35 -16.99
CA GLN A 56 -17.72 29.33 -15.64
C GLN A 56 -17.82 27.88 -15.13
N ALA A 57 -18.22 26.95 -15.99
CA ALA A 57 -18.24 25.53 -15.68
C ALA A 57 -16.83 24.98 -15.39
N ARG A 58 -15.83 25.32 -16.24
CA ARG A 58 -14.44 24.92 -16.04
C ARG A 58 -13.88 25.43 -14.71
N PHE A 59 -14.10 26.71 -14.40
CA PHE A 59 -13.62 27.32 -13.16
C PHE A 59 -14.28 26.72 -11.93
N GLY A 60 -15.61 26.50 -11.98
CA GLY A 60 -16.34 25.82 -10.90
C GLY A 60 -15.84 24.40 -10.66
N TYR A 61 -15.58 23.65 -11.75
CA TYR A 61 -14.98 22.32 -11.68
C TYR A 61 -13.60 22.36 -11.02
N GLU A 62 -12.71 23.26 -11.46
CA GLU A 62 -11.35 23.34 -10.91
C GLU A 62 -11.34 23.65 -9.41
N GLN A 63 -12.21 24.54 -8.94
CA GLN A 63 -12.32 24.82 -7.50
C GLN A 63 -12.75 23.58 -6.71
N TRP A 64 -13.78 22.89 -7.19
CA TRP A 64 -14.25 21.64 -6.58
C TRP A 64 -13.17 20.56 -6.60
N ALA A 65 -12.53 20.35 -7.76
CA ALA A 65 -11.49 19.35 -7.97
C ALA A 65 -10.25 19.66 -7.12
N ALA A 66 -9.88 20.93 -6.93
CA ALA A 66 -8.77 21.33 -6.06
C ALA A 66 -9.01 20.90 -4.60
N GLY A 67 -10.20 21.14 -4.06
CA GLY A 67 -10.57 20.68 -2.73
C GLY A 67 -10.52 19.15 -2.62
N ARG A 68 -10.94 18.45 -3.68
CA ARG A 68 -10.96 16.99 -3.68
C ARG A 68 -9.57 16.36 -3.81
N ARG A 69 -8.71 16.90 -4.68
CA ARG A 69 -7.28 16.56 -4.80
C ARG A 69 -6.56 16.75 -3.48
N ALA A 70 -6.79 17.86 -2.78
CA ALA A 70 -6.18 18.11 -1.47
C ALA A 70 -6.56 17.05 -0.42
N GLY A 71 -7.83 16.62 -0.41
CA GLY A 71 -8.30 15.54 0.45
C GLY A 71 -7.64 14.20 0.14
N ILE A 72 -7.61 13.80 -1.13
CA ILE A 72 -6.99 12.55 -1.59
C ILE A 72 -5.48 12.57 -1.29
N ASN A 73 -4.78 13.68 -1.52
CA ASN A 73 -3.35 13.79 -1.26
C ASN A 73 -3.00 13.58 0.23
N ARG A 74 -3.84 14.06 1.17
CA ARG A 74 -3.64 13.76 2.60
C ARG A 74 -3.81 12.28 2.89
N GLN A 75 -4.83 11.64 2.31
CA GLN A 75 -5.04 10.20 2.46
C GLN A 75 -3.87 9.41 1.85
N LEU A 76 -3.37 9.83 0.70
CA LEU A 76 -2.22 9.22 0.02
C LEU A 76 -0.95 9.31 0.86
N ALA A 77 -0.71 10.46 1.53
CA ALA A 77 0.41 10.63 2.44
C ALA A 77 0.32 9.65 3.63
N ALA A 78 -0.84 9.56 4.28
CA ALA A 78 -1.08 8.61 5.36
C ALA A 78 -0.91 7.14 4.89
N GLN A 79 -1.47 6.82 3.72
CA GLN A 79 -1.39 5.48 3.14
C GLN A 79 0.04 5.11 2.75
N THR A 80 0.83 6.07 2.28
CA THR A 80 2.26 5.86 1.97
C THR A 80 3.04 5.49 3.22
N ALA A 81 2.78 6.14 4.35
CA ALA A 81 3.40 5.76 5.62
C ALA A 81 3.02 4.32 6.02
N LEU A 82 1.75 3.93 5.85
CA LEU A 82 1.30 2.55 6.10
C LEU A 82 1.99 1.54 5.18
N CYS A 83 2.15 1.85 3.89
CA CYS A 83 2.89 1.00 2.95
C CYS A 83 4.34 0.80 3.40
N LEU A 84 5.04 1.87 3.81
CA LEU A 84 6.43 1.79 4.27
C LEU A 84 6.55 0.95 5.53
N GLN A 85 5.64 1.13 6.50
CA GLN A 85 5.62 0.33 7.71
C GLN A 85 5.37 -1.15 7.40
N ALA A 86 4.36 -1.47 6.59
CA ALA A 86 4.04 -2.84 6.21
C ALA A 86 5.21 -3.50 5.44
N ALA A 87 5.94 -2.74 4.63
CA ALA A 87 7.12 -3.22 3.91
C ALA A 87 8.27 -3.56 4.86
N GLU A 88 8.54 -2.71 5.86
CA GLU A 88 9.52 -2.99 6.92
C GLU A 88 9.16 -4.27 7.69
N GLU A 89 7.93 -4.36 8.18
CA GLU A 89 7.46 -5.53 8.93
C GLU A 89 7.57 -6.83 8.11
N THR A 90 7.22 -6.77 6.83
CA THR A 90 7.34 -7.90 5.90
C THR A 90 8.80 -8.30 5.69
N ARG A 91 9.71 -7.32 5.53
CA ARG A 91 11.16 -7.57 5.40
C ARG A 91 11.75 -8.22 6.65
N VAL A 92 11.36 -7.76 7.85
CA VAL A 92 11.79 -8.38 9.11
C VAL A 92 11.27 -9.81 9.23
N ALA A 93 10.00 -10.05 8.92
CA ALA A 93 9.40 -11.39 8.96
C ALA A 93 10.09 -12.34 7.96
N PHE A 94 10.38 -11.87 6.75
CA PHE A 94 11.15 -12.61 5.75
C PHE A 94 12.55 -12.96 6.26
N GLY A 95 13.24 -12.00 6.87
CA GLY A 95 14.56 -12.22 7.48
C GLY A 95 14.53 -13.35 8.52
N ARG A 96 13.51 -13.38 9.37
CA ARG A 96 13.32 -14.45 10.37
C ARG A 96 13.16 -15.83 9.73
N VAL A 97 12.36 -15.93 8.67
CA VAL A 97 12.22 -17.18 7.88
C VAL A 97 13.59 -17.62 7.35
N ARG A 98 14.34 -16.71 6.72
CA ARG A 98 15.68 -17.02 6.15
C ARG A 98 16.69 -17.46 7.20
N VAL A 99 16.69 -16.85 8.38
CA VAL A 99 17.56 -17.27 9.49
C VAL A 99 17.21 -18.68 9.94
N LEU A 100 15.92 -18.99 10.14
CA LEU A 100 15.46 -20.31 10.58
C LEU A 100 15.73 -21.42 9.54
N GLU A 101 15.70 -21.09 8.24
CA GLU A 101 16.11 -21.98 7.16
C GLU A 101 17.60 -22.32 7.23
N ARG A 102 18.45 -21.33 7.49
CA ARG A 102 19.93 -21.44 7.44
C ARG A 102 20.57 -21.96 8.71
N LEU A 103 19.87 -21.94 9.85
CA LEU A 103 20.43 -22.46 11.10
C LEU A 103 20.81 -23.95 10.96
N PRO A 104 22.00 -24.40 11.38
CA PRO A 104 22.30 -25.82 11.43
C PRO A 104 21.37 -26.53 12.44
N ALA A 105 21.07 -27.81 12.23
CA ALA A 105 20.48 -28.62 13.30
C ALA A 105 21.50 -28.62 14.45
N GLY A 106 21.11 -28.12 15.62
CA GLY A 106 22.03 -27.76 16.70
C GLY A 106 23.13 -28.79 16.93
N ARG A 107 24.36 -28.28 17.09
CA ARG A 107 25.52 -28.98 17.64
C ARG A 107 25.07 -29.64 18.95
N LYS A 108 25.06 -30.98 19.01
CA LYS A 108 24.97 -31.68 20.30
C LYS A 108 26.17 -31.20 21.12
N GLY A 109 25.90 -30.54 22.24
CA GLY A 109 26.92 -30.22 23.22
C GLY A 109 27.71 -31.48 23.55
N LYS A 110 29.02 -31.40 23.45
CA LYS A 110 29.96 -32.37 24.00
C LYS A 110 30.38 -31.84 25.37
#